data_AF-A0A1S9P9B9-F1
#
_entry.id   AF-A0A1S9P9B9-F1
#
_cell.length_a   1.000
_cell.length_b   1.000
_cell.length_c   1.000
_cell.angle_alpha   90.00
_cell.angle_beta   90.00
_cell.angle_gamma   90.00
#
_symmetry.space_group_name_H-M   'P 1'
#
loop_
_entity.id
_entity.type
_entity.pdbx_description
1 polymer ?
#
loop_
_entity_poly.entity_id
_entity_poly.type
_entity_poly.pdbx_seq_one_letter_code
_entity_poly.pdbx_strand_id
1 'polypeptide(L)'
;MKPNTSLFLGFSAFGLLIGFIAGITSAPITNTILVSLFALIGGKTLFDSIKQGAEIQKKVGFILAALSIFCLIGITVGISIKVNRSFTQSTIQPSPIDTISLLRNYKTDIIESKWRNGEISGDSAMRLILKEKEQ
;
A
#
# COMPACT_ATOMS: atom_id res chain seq x y z
N MET A 1 -30.61 28.24 -13.87
CA MET A 1 -29.79 27.11 -14.37
C MET A 1 -28.31 27.36 -14.09
N LYS A 2 -27.67 26.64 -13.17
CA LYS A 2 -26.21 26.43 -13.17
C LYS A 2 -25.87 24.94 -12.95
N PRO A 3 -26.25 24.05 -13.90
CA PRO A 3 -25.96 22.62 -13.82
C PRO A 3 -24.48 22.25 -14.06
N ASN A 4 -23.62 23.21 -14.40
CA ASN A 4 -22.25 22.92 -14.83
C ASN A 4 -21.29 22.69 -13.66
N THR A 5 -21.52 23.35 -12.51
CA THR A 5 -20.60 23.33 -11.37
C THR A 5 -20.63 21.99 -10.63
N SER A 6 -21.81 21.37 -10.51
CA SER A 6 -21.97 20.06 -9.85
C SER A 6 -21.30 18.93 -10.62
N LEU A 7 -21.41 18.95 -11.96
CA LEU A 7 -20.70 18.00 -12.82
C LEU A 7 -19.19 18.17 -12.71
N PHE A 8 -18.71 19.42 -12.72
CA PHE A 8 -17.28 19.69 -12.58
C PHE A 8 -16.72 19.19 -11.24
N LEU A 9 -17.46 19.42 -10.15
CA LEU A 9 -17.09 18.94 -8.82
C LEU A 9 -17.12 17.41 -8.75
N GLY A 10 -18.13 16.78 -9.35
CA GLY A 10 -18.26 15.32 -9.40
C GLY A 10 -17.12 14.66 -10.17
N PHE A 11 -16.79 15.15 -11.37
CA PHE A 11 -15.66 14.63 -12.14
C PHE A 11 -14.31 14.89 -11.46
N SER A 12 -14.14 16.04 -10.80
CA SER A 12 -12.91 16.33 -10.05
C SER A 12 -12.74 15.40 -8.84
N ALA A 13 -13.81 15.19 -8.05
CA ALA A 13 -13.80 14.27 -6.93
C ALA A 13 -13.59 12.81 -7.37
N PHE A 14 -14.19 12.42 -8.50
CA PHE A 14 -14.02 11.09 -9.08
C PHE A 14 -12.58 10.87 -9.58
N GLY A 15 -11.99 11.86 -10.25
CA GLY A 15 -10.58 11.84 -10.65
C GLY A 15 -9.64 11.69 -9.44
N LEU A 16 -9.88 12.47 -8.38
CA LEU A 16 -9.09 12.39 -7.15
C LEU A 16 -9.23 11.02 -6.48
N LEU A 17 -10.44 10.48 -6.37
CA LEU A 17 -10.71 9.15 -5.80
C LEU A 17 -9.98 8.05 -6.58
N ILE A 18 -10.11 8.05 -7.91
CA ILE A 18 -9.45 7.08 -8.80
C ILE A 18 -7.94 7.18 -8.64
N GLY A 19 -7.39 8.39 -8.72
CA GLY A 19 -5.95 8.61 -8.58
C GLY A 19 -5.41 8.19 -7.22
N PHE A 20 -6.15 8.45 -6.14
CA PHE A 20 -5.78 8.05 -4.79
C PHE A 20 -5.73 6.53 -4.61
N ILE A 21 -6.76 5.82 -5.10
CA ILE A 21 -6.81 4.34 -5.06
C ILE A 21 -5.66 3.76 -5.89
N ALA A 22 -5.37 4.34 -7.06
CA ALA A 22 -4.25 3.93 -7.90
C ALA A 22 -2.89 4.16 -7.23
N GLY A 23 -2.69 5.30 -6.57
CA GLY A 23 -1.45 5.63 -5.88
C GLY A 23 -1.15 4.71 -4.68
N ILE A 24 -2.18 4.24 -3.97
CA ILE A 24 -2.03 3.34 -2.83
C ILE A 24 -1.84 1.89 -3.28
N THR A 25 -2.49 1.47 -4.37
CA THR A 25 -2.51 0.06 -4.79
C THR A 25 -1.28 -0.28 -5.63
N SER A 26 -0.39 -1.15 -5.14
CA SER A 26 0.78 -1.67 -5.90
C SER A 26 0.43 -2.66 -7.01
N ALA A 27 -0.84 -3.04 -7.19
CA ALA A 27 -1.20 -4.10 -8.10
C ALA A 27 -1.14 -3.62 -9.56
N PRO A 28 -0.50 -4.39 -10.48
CA PRO A 28 -0.46 -4.06 -11.90
C PRO A 28 -1.86 -3.99 -12.53
N ILE A 29 -2.83 -4.69 -11.93
CA ILE A 29 -4.24 -4.69 -12.34
C ILE A 29 -4.89 -3.30 -12.21
N THR A 30 -4.47 -2.50 -11.23
CA THR A 30 -5.03 -1.15 -11.01
C THR A 30 -4.74 -0.22 -12.18
N ASN A 31 -3.55 -0.32 -12.79
CA ASN A 31 -3.20 0.46 -13.98
C ASN A 31 -4.09 0.11 -15.17
N THR A 32 -4.29 -1.18 -15.43
CA THR A 32 -5.13 -1.63 -16.54
C THR A 32 -6.58 -1.19 -16.38
N ILE A 33 -7.12 -1.25 -15.16
CA ILE A 33 -8.47 -0.79 -14.83
C ILE A 33 -8.58 0.73 -14.93
N LEU A 34 -7.56 1.49 -14.51
CA LEU A 34 -7.54 2.94 -14.68
C LEU A 34 -7.58 3.32 -16.15
N VAL A 35 -6.70 2.72 -16.95
CA VAL A 35 -6.59 3.00 -18.38
C VAL A 35 -7.90 2.64 -19.09
N SER A 36 -8.53 1.52 -18.73
CA SER A 36 -9.82 1.14 -19.32
C SER A 36 -10.96 2.07 -18.91
N LEU A 37 -11.00 2.53 -17.66
CA LEU A 37 -11.97 3.54 -17.19
C LEU A 37 -11.78 4.87 -17.92
N PHE A 38 -10.54 5.35 -18.04
CA PHE A 38 -10.23 6.58 -18.77
C PHE A 38 -10.57 6.45 -20.26
N ALA A 39 -10.28 5.30 -20.87
CA ALA A 39 -10.63 5.03 -22.27
C ALA A 39 -12.16 4.95 -22.48
N LEU A 40 -12.89 4.35 -21.55
CA LEU A 40 -14.35 4.25 -21.62
C LEU A 40 -15.03 5.61 -21.43
N ILE A 41 -14.62 6.36 -20.40
CA ILE A 41 -15.14 7.69 -20.09
C ILE A 41 -14.77 8.67 -21.22
N GLY A 42 -13.50 8.69 -21.63
CA GLY A 42 -13.01 9.52 -22.71
C GLY A 42 -13.62 9.15 -24.06
N GLY A 43 -13.73 7.87 -24.38
CA GLY A 43 -14.29 7.37 -25.64
C GLY A 43 -15.78 7.69 -25.80
N LYS A 44 -16.58 7.44 -24.75
CA LYS A 44 -18.02 7.77 -24.78
C LYS A 44 -18.26 9.27 -24.89
N THR A 45 -17.52 10.07 -24.10
CA THR A 45 -17.66 11.53 -24.12
C THR A 45 -17.17 12.15 -25.44
N LEU A 46 -16.10 11.62 -26.05
CA LEU A 46 -15.67 12.00 -27.40
C LEU A 46 -16.74 11.68 -28.44
N PHE A 47 -17.29 10.47 -28.43
CA PHE A 47 -18.29 10.03 -29.41
C PHE A 47 -19.57 10.89 -29.35
N ASP A 48 -20.04 11.21 -28.14
CA ASP A 48 -21.18 12.10 -27.95
C ASP A 48 -20.85 13.55 -28.33
N SER A 49 -19.62 14.02 -28.05
CA SER A 49 -19.18 15.39 -28.40
C SER A 49 -19.02 15.62 -29.90
N ILE A 50 -18.65 14.60 -30.68
CA ILE A 50 -18.55 14.67 -32.15
C ILE A 50 -19.93 14.86 -32.76
N LYS A 51 -20.98 14.28 -32.17
CA LYS A 51 -22.37 14.43 -32.63
C LYS A 51 -23.01 15.78 -32.28
N GLN A 52 -22.55 16.45 -31.22
CA GLN A 52 -23.27 17.60 -30.64
C GLN A 52 -22.64 18.98 -30.96
N GLY A 53 -21.54 19.03 -31.71
CA GLY A 53 -20.94 20.28 -32.21
C GLY A 53 -19.81 20.87 -31.34
N ALA A 54 -19.08 21.83 -31.90
CA ALA A 54 -17.79 22.33 -31.39
C ALA A 54 -17.86 23.00 -30.00
N GLU A 55 -19.00 23.54 -29.60
CA GLU A 55 -19.16 24.23 -28.32
C GLU A 55 -19.19 23.24 -27.13
N ILE A 56 -19.78 22.06 -27.34
CA ILE A 56 -19.84 20.99 -26.33
C ILE A 56 -18.49 20.27 -26.22
N GLN A 57 -17.75 20.14 -27.33
CA GLN A 57 -16.39 19.60 -27.34
C GLN A 57 -15.45 20.38 -26.41
N LYS A 58 -15.52 21.73 -26.41
CA LYS A 58 -14.70 22.56 -25.52
C LYS A 58 -15.02 22.32 -24.04
N LYS A 59 -16.31 22.15 -23.69
CA LYS A 59 -16.73 21.88 -22.31
C LYS A 59 -16.31 20.49 -21.85
N VAL A 60 -16.48 19.48 -22.69
CA VAL A 60 -16.04 18.11 -22.41
C VAL A 60 -14.52 18.05 -22.25
N GLY A 61 -13.77 18.69 -23.15
CA GLY A 61 -12.31 18.78 -23.04
C GLY A 61 -11.84 19.44 -21.74
N PHE A 62 -12.52 20.51 -21.31
CA PHE A 62 -12.22 21.19 -20.05
C PHE A 62 -12.49 20.31 -18.82
N ILE A 63 -13.60 19.57 -18.80
CA ILE A 63 -13.93 18.62 -17.71
C ILE A 63 -12.94 17.45 -17.69
N LEU A 64 -12.55 16.94 -18.86
CA LEU A 64 -11.60 15.84 -18.98
C LEU A 64 -10.19 16.26 -18.52
N ALA A 65 -9.77 17.47 -18.87
CA ALA A 65 -8.51 18.04 -18.41
C ALA A 65 -8.50 18.23 -16.89
N ALA A 66 -9.58 18.74 -16.30
CA ALA A 66 -9.72 18.87 -14.86
C ALA A 66 -9.65 17.51 -14.16
N LEU A 67 -10.39 16.51 -14.65
CA LEU A 67 -10.35 15.15 -14.12
C LEU A 67 -8.92 14.55 -14.19
N SER A 68 -8.18 14.80 -15.26
CA SER A 68 -6.79 14.34 -15.39
C SER A 68 -5.86 14.99 -14.36
N ILE A 69 -5.97 16.31 -14.16
CA ILE A 69 -5.16 17.05 -13.17
C ILE A 69 -5.47 16.54 -11.75
N PHE A 70 -6.74 16.41 -11.39
CA PHE A 70 -7.13 15.92 -10.06
C PHE A 70 -6.75 14.45 -9.85
N CYS A 71 -6.75 13.64 -10.90
CA CYS A 71 -6.24 12.27 -10.85
C CYS A 71 -4.73 12.24 -10.56
N LEU A 72 -3.92 13.07 -11.24
CA LEU A 72 -2.49 13.22 -10.96
C LEU A 72 -2.20 13.65 -9.52
N ILE A 73 -3.00 14.59 -8.99
CA ILE A 73 -2.89 15.01 -7.59
C ILE A 73 -3.20 13.82 -6.66
N GLY A 74 -4.30 13.09 -6.91
CA GLY A 74 -4.68 11.91 -6.14
C GLY A 74 -3.59 10.84 -6.13
N ILE A 75 -2.97 10.57 -7.28
CA ILE A 75 -1.84 9.63 -7.39
C ILE A 75 -0.65 10.10 -6.55
N THR A 76 -0.26 11.37 -6.67
CA THR A 76 0.89 11.95 -5.96
C THR A 76 0.69 11.87 -4.43
N VAL A 77 -0.52 12.19 -3.96
CA VAL A 77 -0.87 12.07 -2.53
C VAL A 77 -0.87 10.60 -2.09
N GLY A 78 -1.47 9.70 -2.87
CA GLY A 78 -1.49 8.27 -2.57
C GLY A 78 -0.09 7.66 -2.47
N ILE A 79 0.80 8.02 -3.41
CA ILE A 79 2.21 7.61 -3.39
C ILE A 79 2.93 8.21 -2.18
N SER A 80 2.73 9.50 -1.88
CA SER A 80 3.37 10.16 -0.74
C SER A 80 2.99 9.49 0.59
N ILE A 81 1.71 9.14 0.75
CA ILE A 81 1.23 8.39 1.93
C ILE A 81 1.87 7.01 1.96
N LYS A 82 1.90 6.29 0.83
CA LYS A 82 2.52 4.97 0.75
C LYS A 82 4.00 4.99 1.13
N VAL A 83 4.76 5.96 0.62
CA VAL A 83 6.18 6.14 0.93
C VAL A 83 6.38 6.49 2.41
N ASN A 84 5.61 7.44 2.95
CA ASN A 84 5.71 7.80 4.37
C ASN A 84 5.27 6.66 5.30
N ARG A 85 4.29 5.85 4.88
CA ARG A 85 3.84 4.67 5.64
C ARG A 85 4.86 3.54 5.59
N SER A 86 5.63 3.40 4.51
CA SER A 86 6.77 2.48 4.46
C SER A 86 7.87 2.84 5.48
N PHE A 87 8.04 4.12 5.83
CA PHE A 87 8.90 4.52 6.95
C PHE A 87 8.25 4.35 8.32
N THR A 88 6.92 4.22 8.38
CA THR A 88 6.15 3.91 9.59
C THR A 88 5.85 2.41 9.71
N GLN A 89 6.54 1.55 8.96
CA GLN A 89 6.71 0.18 9.40
C GLN A 89 7.58 0.29 10.65
N SER A 90 6.91 0.36 11.80
CA SER A 90 7.54 0.30 13.10
C SER A 90 8.65 -0.72 13.01
N THR A 91 9.89 -0.23 13.03
CA THR A 91 10.98 -1.01 13.58
C THR A 91 10.38 -1.49 14.87
N ILE A 92 10.01 -2.78 14.93
CA ILE A 92 9.62 -3.42 16.16
C ILE A 92 10.87 -3.20 17.00
N GLN A 93 10.86 -2.14 17.79
CA GLN A 93 11.87 -1.90 18.79
C GLN A 93 11.67 -3.13 19.66
N PRO A 94 12.55 -4.14 19.58
CA PRO A 94 12.32 -5.35 20.33
C PRO A 94 12.19 -4.87 21.76
N SER A 95 11.03 -5.15 22.37
CA SER A 95 10.87 -4.84 23.78
C SER A 95 12.06 -5.53 24.46
N PRO A 96 12.71 -4.92 25.47
CA PRO A 96 13.85 -5.56 26.12
C PRO A 96 13.53 -6.98 26.59
N ILE A 97 12.25 -7.26 26.84
CA ILE A 97 11.66 -8.56 27.18
C ILE A 97 11.78 -9.58 26.02
N ASP A 98 11.53 -9.17 24.77
CA ASP A 98 11.62 -10.05 23.59
C ASP A 98 13.08 -10.37 23.22
N THR A 99 14.02 -9.44 23.41
CA THR A 99 15.45 -9.74 23.22
C THR A 99 15.98 -10.73 24.26
N ILE A 100 15.53 -10.66 25.51
CA ILE A 100 15.96 -11.58 26.57
C ILE A 100 15.38 -12.98 26.32
N SER A 101 14.11 -13.09 25.88
CA SER A 101 13.51 -14.38 25.54
C SER A 101 14.19 -15.03 24.33
N LEU A 102 14.54 -14.26 23.30
CA LEU A 102 15.31 -14.76 22.15
C LEU A 102 16.72 -15.19 22.53
N LEU A 103 17.43 -14.42 23.37
CA LEU A 103 18.76 -14.80 23.86
C LEU A 103 18.72 -16.07 24.74
N ARG A 104 17.70 -16.20 25.58
CA ARG A 104 17.49 -17.38 26.43
C ARG A 104 17.20 -18.62 25.57
N ASN A 105 16.33 -18.49 24.57
CA ASN A 105 16.02 -19.59 23.64
C ASN A 105 17.24 -20.00 22.79
N TYR A 106 18.04 -19.03 22.34
CA TYR A 106 19.27 -19.31 21.60
C TYR A 106 20.29 -20.11 22.43
N LYS A 107 20.44 -19.78 23.71
CA LYS A 107 21.31 -20.55 24.62
C LYS A 107 20.83 -21.99 24.83
N THR A 108 19.53 -22.21 24.99
CA THR A 108 18.99 -23.57 25.14
C THR A 108 19.15 -24.38 23.86
N ASP A 109 19.00 -23.77 22.68
CA ASP A 109 19.23 -24.42 21.39
C ASP A 109 20.69 -24.87 21.22
N ILE A 110 21.66 -24.06 21.70
CA ILE A 110 23.07 -24.45 21.71
C ILE A 110 23.28 -25.69 22.59
N ILE A 111 22.70 -25.73 23.79
CA ILE A 111 22.84 -26.88 24.70
C ILE A 111 22.22 -28.14 24.07
N GLU A 112 21.05 -27.99 23.44
CA GLU A 112 20.38 -29.10 22.78
C GLU A 112 21.16 -29.62 21.57
N SER A 113 21.77 -28.72 20.79
CA SER A 113 22.64 -29.11 19.66
C SER A 113 23.86 -29.92 20.12
N LYS A 114 24.47 -29.55 21.25
CA LYS A 114 25.60 -30.28 21.84
C LYS A 114 25.20 -31.67 22.33
N TRP A 115 23.98 -31.80 22.88
CA TRP A 115 23.44 -33.10 23.26
C TRP A 115 23.17 -33.99 22.03
N ARG A 116 22.54 -33.44 20.99
CA ARG A 116 22.28 -34.20 19.74
C ARG A 116 23.57 -34.64 19.05
N ASN A 117 24.63 -33.84 19.14
CA ASN A 117 25.94 -34.16 18.59
C ASN A 117 26.74 -35.13 19.49
N GLY A 118 26.20 -35.55 20.64
CA GLY A 118 26.85 -36.48 21.57
C GLY A 118 28.02 -35.88 22.36
N GLU A 119 28.21 -34.55 22.31
CA GLU A 119 29.29 -33.86 23.03
C GLU A 119 29.03 -33.80 24.54
N ILE A 120 27.76 -33.86 24.94
CA ILE A 120 27.34 -33.85 26.34
C ILE A 120 26.32 -34.97 26.61
N SER A 121 26.43 -35.60 27.78
CA SER A 121 25.45 -36.59 28.24
C SER A 121 24.11 -35.92 28.56
N GLY A 122 22.99 -36.63 28.33
CA GLY A 122 21.63 -36.12 28.52
C GLY A 122 21.37 -35.58 29.93
N ASP A 123 21.91 -36.24 30.96
CA ASP A 123 21.79 -35.78 32.35
C ASP A 123 22.52 -34.44 32.59
N SER A 124 23.62 -34.19 31.87
CA SER A 124 24.37 -32.95 31.94
C SER A 124 23.67 -31.82 31.18
N ALA A 125 23.08 -32.13 30.01
CA ALA A 125 22.27 -31.18 29.24
C ALA A 125 21.03 -30.72 30.04
N MET A 126 20.34 -31.65 30.71
CA MET A 126 19.15 -31.35 31.51
C MET A 126 19.46 -30.45 32.71
N ARG A 127 20.56 -30.70 33.43
CA ARG A 127 21.01 -29.82 34.53
C ARG A 127 21.35 -28.40 34.05
N LEU A 128 21.97 -28.28 32.87
CA LEU A 128 22.33 -26.97 32.30
C LEU A 128 21.10 -26.18 31.86
N ILE A 129 20.10 -26.84 31.28
CA ILE A 129 18.83 -26.20 30.90
C ILE A 129 18.04 -25.75 32.14
N LEU A 130 18.01 -26.56 33.20
CA LEU A 130 17.35 -26.19 34.46
C LEU A 130 18.02 -24.98 35.12
N LYS A 131 19.36 -24.94 35.14
CA LYS A 131 20.13 -23.82 35.70
C LYS A 131 19.91 -22.50 34.95
N GLU A 132 19.73 -22.53 33.63
CA GLU A 132 19.43 -21.34 32.82
C GLU A 132 17.96 -20.89 32.92
N LYS A 133 17.04 -21.73 33.42
CA LYS A 133 15.64 -21.35 33.71
C LYS A 133 15.44 -20.74 35.10
N GLU A 134 16.36 -20.96 36.03
CA GLU A 134 16.33 -20.39 37.39
C GLU A 134 16.99 -18.99 37.49
N GLN A 135 17.60 -18.48 36.41
CA GLN A 135 18.14 -17.12 36.27
C GLN A 135 17.22 -16.19 35.48
#